data_AF-A0A0Q7TB21-F1
#
_entry.id   AF-A0A0Q7TB21-F1
#
_cell.length_a   1.000
_cell.length_b   1.000
_cell.length_c   1.000
_cell.angle_alpha   90.00
_cell.angle_beta   90.00
_cell.angle_gamma   90.00
#
_symmetry.space_group_name_H-M   'P 1'
#
loop_
_entity.id
_entity.type
_entity.pdbx_description
1 polymer ?
#
loop_
_entity_poly.entity_id
_entity_poly.type
_entity_poly.pdbx_seq_one_letter_code
_entity_poly.pdbx_strand_id
1 'polypeptide(L)' 'MDKAEINRVVERHKAEQEALDERLEALRSGKLQVGSRTDDGGVQDETHVHISELERLRQWLAENVARYEALLGA' A
#
# COMPACT_ATOMS: atom_id res chain seq x y z
N MET A 1 -5.69 23.06 -7.08
CA MET A 1 -6.21 22.20 -6.01
C MET A 1 -6.59 23.10 -4.86
N ASP A 2 -7.87 23.13 -4.47
CA ASP A 2 -8.31 23.88 -3.28
C ASP A 2 -8.03 23.07 -2.01
N LYS A 3 -8.02 23.71 -0.82
CA LYS A 3 -7.72 23.02 0.45
C LYS A 3 -8.69 21.86 0.74
N ALA A 4 -9.94 21.93 0.28
CA ALA A 4 -10.91 20.85 0.49
C ALA A 4 -10.63 19.63 -0.41
N GLU A 5 -10.10 19.85 -1.61
CA GLU A 5 -9.60 18.83 -2.51
C GLU A 5 -8.34 18.18 -1.96
N ILE A 6 -7.38 18.97 -1.43
CA ILE A 6 -6.18 18.43 -0.77
C ILE A 6 -6.57 17.53 0.41
N ASN A 7 -7.50 18.00 1.25
CA ASN A 7 -7.97 17.23 2.40
C ASN A 7 -8.61 15.91 1.99
N ARG A 8 -9.43 15.90 0.93
CA ARG A 8 -10.03 14.66 0.39
C ARG A 8 -8.97 13.67 -0.10
N VAL A 9 -7.89 14.15 -0.71
CA VAL A 9 -6.77 13.31 -1.15
C VAL A 9 -6.03 12.71 0.05
N VAL A 10 -5.76 13.51 1.08
CA VAL A 10 -5.11 13.05 2.33
C VAL A 10 -5.93 11.93 2.98
N GLU A 11 -7.23 12.14 3.18
CA GLU A 11 -8.09 11.14 3.83
C GLU A 11 -8.19 9.85 3.00
N ARG A 12 -8.23 9.96 1.67
CA ARG A 12 -8.18 8.78 0.79
C ARG A 12 -6.86 8.01 0.95
N HIS A 13 -5.72 8.70 0.98
CA HIS A 13 -4.42 8.05 1.13
C HIS A 13 -4.23 7.41 2.52
N LYS A 14 -4.80 7.99 3.57
CA LYS A 14 -4.83 7.36 4.90
C LYS A 14 -5.65 6.07 4.89
N ALA A 15 -6.83 6.08 4.26
CA ALA A 15 -7.66 4.87 4.12
C ALA A 15 -6.96 3.80 3.26
N GLU A 16 -6.29 4.19 2.17
CA GLU A 16 -5.47 3.30 1.35
C GLU A 16 -4.32 2.69 2.17
N GLN A 17 -3.69 3.47 3.05
CA GLN A 17 -2.61 3.00 3.92
C GLN A 17 -3.09 1.98 4.96
N GLU A 18 -4.27 2.18 5.55
CA GLU A 18 -4.87 1.22 6.48
C GLU A 18 -5.17 -0.12 5.80
N ALA A 19 -5.84 -0.10 4.65
CA ALA A 19 -6.12 -1.31 3.87
C ALA A 19 -4.83 -2.03 3.42
N LEU A 20 -3.78 -1.28 3.11
CA LEU A 20 -2.47 -1.82 2.74
C LEU A 20 -1.79 -2.50 3.94
N ASP A 21 -1.88 -1.91 5.13
CA ASP A 21 -1.31 -2.46 6.37
C ASP A 21 -1.99 -3.78 6.75
N GLU A 22 -3.32 -3.87 6.64
CA GLU A 22 -4.06 -5.13 6.84
C GLU A 22 -3.60 -6.23 5.88
N ARG A 23 -3.41 -5.89 4.60
CA ARG A 23 -2.94 -6.86 3.59
C ARG A 23 -1.51 -7.31 3.86
N LEU A 24 -0.63 -6.39 4.25
CA LEU A 24 0.75 -6.72 4.64
C LEU A 24 0.78 -7.64 5.86
N GLU A 25 -0.08 -7.40 6.86
CA GLU A 25 -0.21 -8.28 8.02
C GLU A 25 -0.70 -9.68 7.61
N ALA A 26 -1.71 -9.76 6.74
CA ALA A 26 -2.22 -11.03 6.25
C ALA A 26 -1.13 -11.84 5.50
N LEU A 27 -0.31 -11.17 4.68
CA LEU A 27 0.81 -11.81 3.98
C LEU A 27 1.92 -12.26 4.93
N ARG A 28 2.32 -11.41 5.89
CA ARG A 28 3.38 -11.72 6.86
C ARG A 28 2.98 -12.81 7.85
N SER A 29 1.70 -12.88 8.21
CA SER A 29 1.15 -13.93 9.07
C SER A 29 0.91 -15.25 8.34
N GLY A 30 1.06 -15.29 7.02
CA GLY A 30 0.79 -16.46 6.18
C GLY A 30 -0.71 -16.76 6.00
N LYS A 31 -1.61 -15.88 6.47
CA LYS A 31 -3.07 -15.99 6.21
C LYS A 31 -3.41 -15.75 4.75
N LEU A 32 -2.58 -14.95 4.07
CA LEU A 32 -2.64 -14.72 2.64
C LEU A 32 -1.32 -15.15 2.01
N GLN A 33 -1.39 -15.83 0.88
CA GLN A 33 -0.24 -16.18 0.07
C GLN A 33 -0.52 -15.75 -1.37
N VAL A 34 0.54 -15.35 -2.07
CA VAL A 34 0.45 -14.98 -3.48
C VAL A 34 1.32 -15.93 -4.27
N GLY A 35 0.70 -16.67 -5.18
CA GLY A 35 1.41 -17.55 -6.10
C GLY A 35 1.13 -17.14 -7.54
N SER A 36 2.14 -17.26 -8.39
CA SER A 36 1.99 -17.18 -9.84
C SER A 36 2.05 -18.57 -10.45
N ARG A 37 1.33 -18.78 -11.55
CA ARG A 37 1.40 -20.04 -12.28
C ARG A 37 2.58 -19.99 -13.24
N THR A 38 3.46 -20.97 -13.15
CA THR A 38 4.61 -21.13 -14.04
C THR A 38 4.22 -21.88 -15.32
N ASP A 39 5.03 -21.74 -16.36
CA ASP A 39 4.76 -22.33 -17.69
C ASP A 39 4.70 -23.87 -17.67
N ASP A 40 5.34 -24.51 -16.69
CA ASP A 40 5.31 -25.96 -16.44
C ASP A 40 4.09 -26.42 -15.60
N GLY A 41 3.18 -25.49 -15.27
CA GLY A 41 1.98 -25.76 -14.48
C GLY A 41 2.19 -25.76 -12.96
N GLY A 42 3.41 -25.47 -12.50
CA GLY A 42 3.72 -25.22 -11.09
C GLY A 42 3.10 -23.93 -10.54
N VAL A 43 3.19 -23.79 -9.21
CA VAL A 43 2.87 -22.54 -8.51
C VAL A 43 4.14 -22.05 -7.86
N GLN A 44 4.63 -20.89 -8.28
CA GLN A 44 5.75 -20.20 -7.65
C GLN A 44 5.23 -19.29 -6.55
N ASP A 45 5.76 -19.43 -5.33
CA ASP A 45 5.45 -18.52 -4.24
C ASP A 45 6.13 -17.16 -4.47
N GLU A 46 5.30 -16.12 -4.60
CA GLU A 46 5.70 -14.73 -4.81
C GLU A 46 5.34 -13.84 -3.61
N THR A 47 4.95 -14.45 -2.48
CA THR A 47 4.50 -13.72 -1.28
C THR A 47 5.55 -12.70 -0.83
N HIS A 48 6.84 -13.06 -0.82
CA HIS A 48 7.92 -12.14 -0.45
C HIS A 48 8.07 -10.95 -1.42
N VAL A 49 7.92 -11.20 -2.72
CA VAL A 49 7.99 -10.15 -3.75
C VAL A 49 6.83 -9.17 -3.56
N HIS A 50 5.62 -9.68 -3.38
CA HIS A 50 4.44 -8.88 -3.12
C HIS A 50 4.56 -8.07 -1.82
N ILE A 51 5.07 -8.66 -0.73
CA ILE A 51 5.34 -7.91 0.51
C ILE A 51 6.28 -6.72 0.23
N SER A 52 7.37 -6.95 -0.50
CA SER A 52 8.34 -5.89 -0.82
C SER A 52 7.74 -4.76 -1.66
N GLU A 53 6.86 -5.09 -2.61
CA GLU A 53 6.14 -4.10 -3.43
C GLU A 53 5.15 -3.28 -2.62
N LEU A 54 4.37 -3.94 -1.77
CA LEU A 54 3.39 -3.29 -0.91
C LEU A 54 4.07 -2.40 0.14
N GLU A 55 5.24 -2.78 0.66
CA GLU A 55 6.03 -1.93 1.55
C GLU A 55 6.52 -0.64 0.86
N ARG A 56 6.95 -0.74 -0.40
CA ARG A 56 7.32 0.44 -1.21
C ARG A 56 6.13 1.36 -1.44
N LEU A 57 4.96 0.79 -1.75
CA LEU A 57 3.72 1.56 -1.90
C LEU A 57 3.32 2.25 -0.59
N ARG A 58 3.46 1.56 0.54
CA ARG A 58 3.16 2.10 1.87
C ARG A 58 4.03 3.32 2.19
N GLN A 59 5.33 3.21 1.92
CA GLN A 59 6.27 4.32 2.10
C GLN A 59 5.91 5.51 1.21
N TRP A 60 5.59 5.26 -0.07
CA TRP A 60 5.15 6.31 -0.98
C TRP A 60 3.86 7.00 -0.52
N LEU A 61 2.87 6.26 0.00
CA LEU A 61 1.65 6.85 0.55
C LEU A 61 1.94 7.74 1.76
N ALA A 62 2.77 7.27 2.69
CA ALA A 62 3.16 8.04 3.88
C ALA A 62 3.84 9.38 3.50
N GLU A 63 4.72 9.36 2.50
CA GLU A 63 5.39 10.56 1.99
C GLU A 63 4.41 11.55 1.34
N ASN A 64 3.42 11.05 0.60
CA ASN A 64 2.40 11.90 -0.02
C ASN A 64 1.46 12.51 1.02
N VAL A 65 1.03 11.74 2.02
CA VAL A 65 0.22 12.25 3.14
C VAL A 65 0.97 13.40 3.83
N ALA A 66 2.23 13.19 4.22
CA ALA A 66 3.04 14.22 4.87
C ALA A 66 3.19 15.48 3.99
N ARG A 67 3.42 15.30 2.68
CA ARG A 67 3.52 16.42 1.74
C ARG A 67 2.22 17.22 1.64
N TYR A 68 1.07 16.55 1.55
CA TYR A 68 -0.21 17.21 1.42
C TYR A 68 -0.67 17.86 2.73
N GLU A 69 -0.40 17.25 3.87
CA GLU A 69 -0.64 17.85 5.19
C GLU A 69 0.18 19.13 5.38
N ALA A 70 1.44 19.15 4.93
CA ALA A 70 2.26 20.37 4.95
C ALA A 70 1.65 21.50 4.08
N LEU A 71 1.03 21.17 2.95
CA LEU A 71 0.32 22.14 2.10
C LEU A 71 -0.99 22.66 2.71
N LEU A 72 -1.62 21.89 3.59
CA LEU A 72 -2.83 22.33 4.31
C LEU A 72 -2.50 23.32 5.44
N GLY A 73 -1.36 23.10 6.11
CA GLY A 73 -0.87 23.93 7.23
C GLY A 73 -0.15 25.22 6.81
N ALA A 74 0.27 25.34 5.54
CA ALA A 74 0.77 26.58 4.92
C ALA A 74 -0.36 27.55 4.55
#